data_AF-A0A537J532-F1
#
_entry.id   AF-A0A537J532-F1
#
_cell.length_a   1.000
_cell.length_b   1.000
_cell.length_c   1.000
_cell.angle_alpha   90.00
_cell.angle_beta   90.00
_cell.angle_gamma   90.00
#
_symmetry.space_group_name_H-M   'P 1'
#
loop_
_entity.id
_entity.type
_entity.pdbx_description
1 polymer ?
#
loop_
_entity_poly.entity_id
_entity_poly.type
_entity_poly.pdbx_seq_one_letter_code
_entity_poly.pdbx_strand_id
1 'polypeptide(L)' 'MTAFEHLGAFFSGEEEVAAAYLYGQPATDRTWPDSDIEIGLLFRNTMTPEAVAEYLEGLTSSNPLGESPGILMPF' A
#
# COMPACT_ATOMS: atom_id res chain seq x y z
N MET A 1 3.52 -15.30 5.72
CA MET A 1 3.11 -13.90 5.88
C MET A 1 2.10 -13.61 4.78
N THR A 2 0.94 -13.02 5.07
CA THR A 2 -0.08 -12.66 4.06
C THR A 2 0.32 -11.38 3.34
N ALA A 3 -0.34 -11.07 2.21
CA ALA A 3 -0.16 -9.79 1.52
C ALA A 3 -0.38 -8.59 2.46
N PHE A 4 -1.38 -8.66 3.35
CA PHE A 4 -1.67 -7.59 4.30
C PHE A 4 -0.61 -7.44 5.39
N GLU A 5 0.00 -8.54 5.83
CA GLU A 5 1.13 -8.47 6.77
C GLU A 5 2.37 -7.86 6.10
N HIS A 6 2.62 -8.15 4.82
CA HIS A 6 3.68 -7.51 4.03
C HIS A 6 3.44 -6.00 3.88
N LEU A 7 2.23 -5.60 3.50
CA LEU A 7 1.86 -4.19 3.39
C LEU A 7 1.96 -3.47 4.73
N GLY A 8 1.49 -4.10 5.81
CA GLY A 8 1.60 -3.55 7.16
C GLY A 8 3.05 -3.32 7.57
N ALA A 9 3.94 -4.29 7.30
CA ALA A 9 5.36 -4.14 7.57
C ALA A 9 6.00 -3.02 6.71
N PHE A 10 5.68 -2.97 5.41
CA PHE A 10 6.16 -1.93 4.50
C PHE A 10 5.77 -0.53 4.98
N PHE A 11 4.47 -0.25 5.11
CA PHE A 11 3.99 1.09 5.47
C PHE A 11 4.31 1.49 6.91
N SER A 12 4.63 0.54 7.80
CA SER A 12 5.11 0.88 9.15
C SER A 12 6.51 1.51 9.15
N GLY A 13 7.29 1.31 8.08
CA GLY A 13 8.62 1.90 7.90
C GLY A 13 8.63 3.23 7.14
N GLU A 14 7.51 3.62 6.53
CA GLU A 14 7.41 4.85 5.73
C GLU A 14 7.16 6.05 6.66
N GLU A 15 8.07 7.03 6.67
CA GLU A 15 7.94 8.19 7.56
C GLU A 15 6.83 9.13 7.10
N GLU A 16 6.59 9.18 5.80
CA GLU A 16 5.70 10.06 5.05
C GLU A 16 4.22 9.67 5.18
N VAL A 17 3.97 8.38 5.42
CA VAL A 17 2.64 7.80 5.58
C VAL A 17 2.24 7.84 7.06
N ALA A 18 1.19 8.60 7.37
CA ALA A 18 0.63 8.67 8.71
C ALA A 18 -0.28 7.46 9.03
N ALA A 19 -0.98 6.94 8.02
CA ALA A 19 -1.76 5.71 8.12
C ALA A 19 -1.97 5.07 6.74
N ALA A 20 -2.04 3.74 6.72
CA ALA A 20 -2.50 2.95 5.58
C ALA A 20 -3.69 2.09 6.04
N TYR A 21 -4.76 2.06 5.26
CA TYR A 21 -5.94 1.25 5.56
C TYR A 21 -6.44 0.52 4.32
N LEU A 22 -6.93 -0.71 4.53
CA LEU A 22 -7.58 -1.47 3.48
C LEU A 22 -8.91 -0.82 3.14
N TYR A 23 -9.16 -0.67 1.85
CA TYR A 23 -10.44 -0.24 1.32
C TYR A 23 -11.17 -1.45 0.70
N GLY A 24 -12.50 -1.36 0.60
CA GLY A 24 -13.33 -2.43 0.06
C GLY A 24 -13.50 -3.64 1.00
N GLN A 25 -13.76 -4.81 0.40
CA GLN A 25 -13.94 -6.09 1.10
C GLN A 25 -12.98 -7.16 0.55
N PRO A 26 -11.66 -6.98 0.72
CA PRO A 26 -10.71 -7.98 0.26
C PRO A 26 -10.85 -9.28 1.06
N ALA A 27 -10.57 -10.41 0.41
CA ALA A 27 -10.43 -11.67 1.11
C ALA A 27 -9.21 -11.60 2.05
N THR A 28 -9.47 -11.58 3.36
CA THR A 28 -8.44 -11.34 4.38
C THR A 28 -7.58 -12.56 4.68
N ASP A 29 -8.06 -13.74 4.31
CA ASP A 29 -7.43 -15.04 4.53
C ASP A 29 -6.52 -15.47 3.37
N ARG A 30 -6.82 -15.02 2.14
CA ARG A 30 -6.02 -15.31 0.95
C ARG A 30 -6.15 -14.23 -0.11
N THR A 31 -5.04 -13.92 -0.77
CA THR A 31 -5.00 -13.15 -2.02
C THR A 31 -4.55 -14.04 -3.18
N TRP A 32 -4.99 -13.72 -4.40
CA TRP A 32 -4.60 -14.38 -5.64
C TRP A 32 -3.81 -13.41 -6.52
N PRO A 33 -3.05 -13.88 -7.52
CA PRO A 33 -2.23 -13.01 -8.36
C PRO A 33 -3.00 -11.88 -9.06
N ASP A 34 -4.29 -12.09 -9.32
CA ASP A 34 -5.23 -11.16 -9.96
C ASP A 34 -6.16 -10.44 -8.97
N SER A 35 -5.94 -10.60 -7.67
CA SER A 35 -6.71 -9.88 -6.65
C SER A 35 -6.29 -8.43 -6.58
N ASP A 36 -7.21 -7.52 -6.86
CA ASP A 36 -7.04 -6.11 -6.60
C ASP A 36 -7.05 -5.87 -5.08
N ILE A 37 -5.98 -5.24 -4.57
CA ILE A 37 -5.82 -4.85 -3.18
C ILE A 37 -5.88 -3.34 -3.10
N GLU A 38 -7.03 -2.81 -2.70
CA GLU A 38 -7.26 -1.38 -2.57
C GLU A 38 -6.78 -0.87 -1.22
N ILE A 39 -5.91 0.15 -1.22
CA ILE A 39 -5.44 0.81 -0.01
C ILE A 39 -5.71 2.31 -0.10
N GLY A 40 -6.15 2.89 1.02
CA GLY A 40 -6.13 4.32 1.23
C GLY A 40 -4.87 4.72 2.00
N LEU A 41 -4.19 5.76 1.52
CA LEU A 41 -3.00 6.30 2.16
C LEU A 41 -3.29 7.70 2.73
N LEU A 42 -3.05 7.85 4.03
CA LEU A 42 -3.07 9.14 4.69
C LEU A 42 -1.63 9.63 4.85
N PHE A 43 -1.27 10.70 4.16
CA PHE A 43 0.04 11.31 4.24
C PHE A 43 0.12 12.34 5.38
N ARG A 44 1.33 12.60 5.87
CA ARG A 44 1.57 13.69 6.81
C ARG A 44 1.24 15.03 6.20
N ASN A 45 0.75 15.97 7.02
CA ASN A 45 0.40 17.32 6.59
C ASN A 45 1.60 18.17 6.11
N THR A 46 2.82 17.68 6.28
CA THR A 46 4.05 18.28 5.76
C THR A 46 4.29 17.95 4.29
N MET A 47 3.63 16.94 3.72
CA MET A 47 3.78 16.58 2.31
C MET A 47 3.00 17.53 1.41
N THR A 48 3.64 17.98 0.34
CA THR A 48 2.97 18.73 -0.72
C THR A 48 2.28 17.77 -1.68
N PRO A 49 1.28 18.22 -2.45
CA PRO A 49 0.63 17.39 -3.47
C PRO A 49 1.60 16.79 -4.49
N GLU A 50 2.66 17.51 -4.86
CA GLU A 50 3.68 17.04 -5.79
C GLU A 50 4.51 15.91 -5.17
N ALA A 51 4.88 16.03 -3.88
CA ALA A 51 5.60 14.98 -3.18
C ALA A 51 4.73 13.73 -2.97
N VAL A 52 3.41 13.90 -2.77
CA VAL A 52 2.47 12.78 -2.74
C VAL A 52 2.41 12.08 -4.10
N ALA A 53 2.35 12.82 -5.20
CA ALA A 53 2.36 12.24 -6.55
C ALA A 53 3.66 11.46 -6.82
N GLU A 54 4.82 12.04 -6.48
CA GLU A 54 6.12 11.38 -6.61
C GLU A 54 6.19 10.10 -5.77
N TYR A 55 5.68 10.13 -4.53
CA TYR A 55 5.59 8.96 -3.69
C TYR A 55 4.75 7.85 -4.34
N LEU A 56 3.56 8.19 -4.86
CA LEU A 56 2.66 7.22 -5.50
C LEU A 56 3.27 6.63 -6.77
N GLU A 57 4.00 7.42 -7.56
CA GLU A 57 4.75 6.95 -8.72
C GLU A 57 5.87 5.98 -8.30
N GLY A 58 6.58 6.29 -7.22
CA GLY A 58 7.65 5.46 -6.67
C GLY A 58 7.16 4.15 -6.03
N LEU A 59 5.95 4.15 -5.46
CA LEU A 59 5.39 3.01 -4.71
C LEU A 59 5.36 1.71 -5.53
N THR A 60 5.08 1.81 -6.82
CA THR A 60 5.08 0.63 -7.73
C THR A 60 6.48 0.01 -7.85
N SER A 61 7.52 0.85 -7.83
CA SER A 61 8.91 0.40 -7.94
C SER A 61 9.44 -0.19 -6.64
N SER A 62 8.89 0.21 -5.49
CA SER A 62 9.30 -0.24 -4.15
C SER A 62 8.84 -1.67 -3.81
N ASN A 63 8.04 -2.30 -4.68
CA ASN A 63 7.47 -3.64 -4.50
C ASN A 63 6.91 -3.93 -3.09
N PRO A 64 5.93 -3.14 -2.62
CA PRO A 64 5.39 -3.24 -1.25
C PRO A 64 4.72 -4.59 -0.93
N LEU A 65 4.31 -5.36 -1.94
CA LEU A 65 3.77 -6.72 -1.77
C LEU A 65 4.86 -7.80 -1.63
N GLY A 66 6.11 -7.49 -1.97
CA GLY A 66 7.22 -8.45 -1.95
C GLY A 66 6.96 -9.63 -2.90
N GLU A 67 6.91 -10.85 -2.35
CA GLU A 67 6.55 -12.07 -3.08
C GLU A 67 5.06 -12.45 -2.90
N SER A 68 4.28 -11.66 -2.17
CA SER A 68 2.87 -11.95 -1.92
C SER A 68 2.02 -11.72 -3.17
N PRO A 69 1.02 -12.59 -3.44
CA PRO A 69 0.15 -12.43 -4.60
C PRO A 69 -0.82 -11.24 -4.43
N GLY A 70 -1.12 -10.58 -5.54
CA GLY A 70 -2.09 -9.48 -5.63
C GLY A 70 -1.57 -8.33 -6.50
N ILE A 71 -2.46 -7.39 -6.79
CA ILE A 71 -2.18 -6.14 -7.49
C ILE A 71 -2.51 -5.00 -6.54
N LEU A 72 -1.51 -4.20 -6.18
CA LEU A 72 -1.73 -3.06 -5.27
C LEU A 72 -2.33 -1.88 -6.02
N MET A 73 -3.46 -1.38 -5.53
CA MET A 73 -4.17 -0.22 -6.07
C MET A 73 -4.21 0.88 -5.00
N PRO A 74 -3.26 1.83 -5.03
CA PRO A 74 -3.26 2.96 -4.10
C PRO A 74 -4.25 4.04 -4.55
N PHE A 75 -5.03 4.56 -3.60
CA PHE A 75 -6.00 5.65 -3.80
C PHE A 75 -5.81 6.79 -2.80
#